data_AF-A0A4R2GFD0-F1
#
_entry.id   AF-A0A4R2GFD0-F1
#
_cell.length_a   1.000
_cell.length_b   1.000
_cell.length_c   1.000
_cell.angle_alpha   90.00
_cell.angle_beta   90.00
_cell.angle_gamma   90.00
#
_symmetry.space_group_name_H-M   'P 1'
#
loop_
_entity.id
_entity.type
_entity.pdbx_description
1 polymer ?
#
loop_
_entity_poly.entity_id
_entity_poly.type
_entity_poly.pdbx_seq_one_letter_code
_entity_poly.pdbx_strand_id
1 'polypeptide(L)'
;MSYSANLTGKETLPSVFDCHIYQLRQISAVSGRITPVENGFDLPFDVQRVFYLYDIPAGENRGAHSHIACHQFLVAASGSFEVMVEDGIHRKTLFLNQPFMGLHIPPGIWAREQNFSSGSICLVLTSHSYDESDYIRSYDDYLKFRGLE
;
A
#
# COMPACT_ATOMS: atom_id res chain seq x y z
N MET A 1 -5.94 3.51 25.80
CA MET A 1 -5.44 2.14 25.99
C MET A 1 -4.00 2.13 25.54
N SER A 2 -3.09 1.82 26.46
CA SER A 2 -1.65 1.81 26.21
C SER A 2 -1.28 0.60 25.35
N TYR A 3 -0.80 0.84 24.14
CA TYR A 3 -0.12 -0.19 23.35
C TYR A 3 1.24 -0.48 23.99
N SER A 4 1.28 -1.43 24.92
CA SER A 4 2.54 -2.02 25.39
C SER A 4 2.82 -3.26 24.54
N ALA A 5 3.33 -3.04 23.33
CA ALA A 5 3.99 -4.11 22.59
C ALA A 5 5.44 -4.18 23.10
N ASN A 6 5.74 -5.22 23.87
CA ASN A 6 7.11 -5.57 24.25
C ASN A 6 7.87 -5.99 22.98
N LEU A 7 8.51 -5.05 22.30
CA LEU A 7 9.46 -5.29 21.22
C LEU A 7 10.82 -5.68 21.82
N THR A 8 10.90 -6.88 22.37
CA THR A 8 12.17 -7.49 22.78
C THR A 8 12.92 -7.97 21.53
N GLY A 9 13.73 -7.07 20.98
CA GLY A 9 14.48 -7.22 19.73
C GLY A 9 14.12 -6.05 18.82
N LYS A 10 15.03 -5.09 18.60
CA LYS A 10 14.80 -3.99 17.65
C LYS A 10 14.80 -4.56 16.23
N GLU A 11 13.69 -5.16 15.81
CA GLU A 11 13.37 -5.17 14.39
C GLU A 11 13.16 -3.70 14.01
N THR A 12 14.05 -3.19 13.18
CA THR A 12 13.94 -1.84 12.64
C THR A 12 12.68 -1.77 11.80
N LEU A 13 11.77 -0.84 12.12
CA LEU A 13 10.58 -0.63 11.31
C LEU A 13 10.99 -0.38 9.84
N PRO A 14 10.18 -0.84 8.86
CA PRO A 14 10.44 -0.58 7.45
C PRO A 14 10.62 0.91 7.15
N SER A 15 11.43 1.19 6.14
CA SER A 15 11.69 2.52 5.60
C SER A 15 10.98 2.72 4.26
N VAL A 16 11.01 3.94 3.74
CA VAL A 16 10.51 4.17 2.37
C VAL A 16 11.27 3.33 1.34
N PHE A 17 12.50 2.90 1.61
CA PHE A 17 13.30 2.10 0.67
C PHE A 17 12.79 0.66 0.53
N ASP A 18 12.03 0.17 1.50
CA ASP A 18 11.40 -1.16 1.48
C ASP A 18 10.06 -1.18 0.71
N CYS A 19 9.59 -0.01 0.26
CA CYS A 19 8.42 0.09 -0.62
C CYS A 19 8.86 -0.13 -2.07
N HIS A 20 8.46 -1.25 -2.68
CA HIS A 20 8.91 -1.63 -4.02
C HIS A 20 7.76 -1.78 -5.01
N ILE A 21 8.01 -1.36 -6.26
CA ILE A 21 7.14 -1.72 -7.37
C ILE A 21 7.60 -3.07 -7.91
N TYR A 22 6.66 -4.00 -7.98
CA TYR A 22 6.85 -5.33 -8.56
C TYR A 22 6.12 -5.43 -9.89
N GLN A 23 6.75 -6.10 -10.84
CA GLN A 23 6.09 -6.57 -12.03
C GLN A 23 5.44 -7.93 -11.73
N LEU A 24 4.11 -7.96 -11.82
CA LEU A 24 3.35 -9.20 -11.72
C LEU A 24 3.47 -10.01 -13.01
N ARG A 25 3.27 -11.32 -12.90
CA ARG A 25 3.22 -12.21 -14.06
C ARG A 25 2.11 -11.79 -15.03
N GLN A 26 2.35 -11.98 -16.31
CA GLN A 26 1.36 -11.75 -17.35
C GLN A 26 1.23 -12.97 -18.25
N ILE A 27 0.00 -13.36 -18.51
CA ILE A 27 -0.36 -14.33 -19.54
C ILE A 27 -0.94 -13.54 -20.70
N SER A 28 -0.33 -13.63 -21.88
CA SER A 28 -0.72 -12.87 -23.07
C SER A 28 -1.35 -13.78 -24.13
N ALA A 29 -2.45 -13.32 -24.73
CA ALA A 29 -3.14 -13.97 -25.84
C ALA A 29 -3.65 -12.92 -26.84
N VAL A 30 -4.08 -13.36 -28.02
CA VAL A 30 -4.71 -12.47 -29.02
C VAL A 30 -5.98 -11.78 -28.50
N SER A 31 -6.67 -12.40 -27.52
CA SER A 31 -7.86 -11.86 -26.88
C SER A 31 -7.58 -10.88 -25.73
N GLY A 32 -6.31 -10.66 -25.37
CA GLY A 32 -5.92 -9.75 -24.30
C GLY A 32 -4.87 -10.32 -23.35
N ARG A 33 -4.81 -9.76 -22.14
CA ARG A 33 -3.83 -10.14 -21.11
C ARG A 33 -4.53 -10.47 -19.79
N ILE A 34 -3.94 -11.40 -19.03
CA ILE A 34 -4.34 -11.77 -17.68
C ILE A 34 -3.14 -11.55 -16.75
N THR A 35 -3.36 -10.89 -15.63
CA THR A 35 -2.37 -10.76 -14.54
C THR A 35 -2.90 -11.55 -13.33
N PRO A 36 -2.51 -12.82 -13.14
CA PRO A 36 -2.87 -13.57 -11.95
C PRO A 36 -2.06 -13.10 -10.73
N VAL A 37 -2.65 -13.23 -9.54
CA VAL A 37 -1.95 -13.08 -8.26
C VAL A 37 -2.31 -14.26 -7.38
N GLU A 38 -1.32 -15.06 -7.02
CA GLU A 38 -1.46 -16.30 -6.26
C GLU A 38 -0.69 -16.21 -4.93
N ASN A 39 -1.37 -16.63 -3.85
CA ASN A 39 -0.77 -16.75 -2.52
C ASN A 39 0.40 -17.73 -2.52
N GLY A 40 1.43 -17.42 -1.72
CA GLY A 40 2.69 -18.18 -1.69
C GLY A 40 3.56 -18.07 -2.95
N PHE A 41 3.20 -17.24 -3.94
CA PHE A 41 3.95 -17.13 -5.18
C PHE A 41 4.25 -15.70 -5.62
N ASP A 42 3.22 -14.87 -5.87
CA ASP A 42 3.42 -13.56 -6.51
C ASP A 42 3.75 -12.44 -5.51
N LEU A 43 3.35 -12.58 -4.24
CA LEU A 43 3.49 -11.57 -3.19
C LEU A 43 4.26 -12.11 -1.98
N PRO A 44 4.93 -11.24 -1.20
CA PRO A 44 5.63 -11.64 0.03
C PRO A 44 4.66 -11.93 1.21
N PHE A 45 3.36 -11.98 0.95
CA PHE A 45 2.31 -12.28 1.94
C PHE A 45 1.11 -12.94 1.24
N ASP A 46 0.30 -13.65 2.02
CA ASP A 46 -0.97 -14.19 1.54
C ASP A 46 -2.07 -13.13 1.58
N VAL A 47 -2.77 -12.96 0.45
CA VAL A 47 -3.92 -12.07 0.35
C VAL A 47 -5.08 -12.65 1.15
N GLN A 48 -5.54 -11.90 2.16
CA GLN A 48 -6.72 -12.22 2.96
C GLN A 48 -7.91 -11.33 2.60
N ARG A 49 -7.68 -10.16 2.03
CA ARG A 49 -8.74 -9.23 1.63
C ARG A 49 -8.36 -8.46 0.38
N VAL A 50 -9.37 -8.20 -0.43
CA VAL A 50 -9.30 -7.39 -1.64
C VAL A 50 -10.34 -6.29 -1.53
N PHE A 51 -9.97 -5.08 -1.87
CA PHE A 51 -10.90 -3.97 -2.09
C PHE A 51 -10.37 -3.09 -3.21
N TYR A 52 -11.23 -2.23 -3.74
CA TYR A 52 -10.83 -1.33 -4.81
C TYR A 52 -11.52 0.02 -4.65
N LEU A 53 -10.78 1.08 -5.00
CA LEU A 53 -11.27 2.44 -5.04
C LEU A 53 -11.59 2.80 -6.48
N TYR A 54 -12.73 3.44 -6.69
CA TYR A 54 -13.24 3.84 -8.00
C TYR A 54 -14.09 5.12 -7.86
N ASP A 55 -14.42 5.75 -8.99
CA ASP A 55 -15.15 7.02 -9.07
C ASP A 55 -14.53 8.16 -8.25
N ILE A 56 -13.20 8.15 -8.13
CA ILE A 56 -12.44 9.26 -7.55
C ILE A 56 -12.30 10.36 -8.62
N PRO A 57 -12.71 11.61 -8.35
CA PRO A 57 -12.55 12.70 -9.30
C PRO A 57 -11.08 12.92 -9.68
N ALA A 58 -10.84 13.38 -10.90
CA ALA A 58 -9.48 13.61 -11.37
C ALA A 58 -8.76 14.67 -10.53
N GLY A 59 -7.51 14.39 -10.14
CA GLY A 59 -6.69 15.26 -9.30
C GLY A 59 -6.99 15.17 -7.79
N GLU A 60 -7.99 14.39 -7.37
CA GLU A 60 -8.30 14.20 -5.95
C GLU A 60 -7.32 13.26 -5.27
N ASN A 61 -7.30 13.32 -3.94
CA ASN A 61 -6.41 12.55 -3.08
C ASN A 61 -7.22 11.66 -2.11
N ARG A 62 -6.64 10.53 -1.73
CA ARG A 62 -7.19 9.57 -0.75
C ARG A 62 -6.09 9.12 0.21
N GLY A 63 -6.46 8.31 1.21
CA GLY A 63 -5.51 7.77 2.18
C GLY A 63 -5.12 8.75 3.27
N ALA A 64 -3.83 8.80 3.60
CA ALA A 64 -3.21 9.44 4.76
C ALA A 64 -3.40 8.64 6.06
N HIS A 65 -2.78 7.47 6.09
CA HIS A 65 -2.73 6.61 7.26
C HIS A 65 -1.50 5.69 7.19
N SER A 66 -1.19 5.05 8.31
CA SER A 66 -0.29 3.90 8.37
C SER A 66 -1.04 2.70 8.94
N HIS A 67 -0.54 1.50 8.63
CA HIS A 67 -1.00 0.24 9.20
C HIS A 67 0.05 -0.31 10.18
N ILE A 68 -0.36 -0.84 11.33
CA ILE A 68 0.57 -1.38 12.33
C ILE A 68 1.16 -2.73 11.85
N ALA A 69 0.31 -3.60 11.29
CA ALA A 69 0.68 -4.96 10.87
C ALA A 69 0.27 -5.30 9.43
N CYS A 70 -0.71 -4.59 8.84
CA CYS A 70 -1.19 -4.91 7.50
C CYS A 70 -0.22 -4.48 6.39
N HIS A 71 0.27 -5.46 5.63
CA HIS A 71 0.87 -5.25 4.30
C HIS A 71 -0.22 -4.94 3.27
N GLN A 72 0.07 -3.98 2.39
CA GLN A 72 -0.78 -3.60 1.27
C GLN A 72 -0.04 -3.75 -0.07
N PHE A 73 -0.75 -4.16 -1.12
CA PHE A 73 -0.23 -4.18 -2.48
C PHE A 73 -1.21 -3.46 -3.42
N LEU A 74 -0.80 -2.31 -3.97
CA LEU A 74 -1.63 -1.41 -4.76
C LEU A 74 -1.36 -1.60 -6.25
N VAL A 75 -2.41 -1.71 -7.06
CA VAL A 75 -2.33 -1.81 -8.52
C VAL A 75 -3.27 -0.78 -9.16
N ALA A 76 -2.77 -0.07 -10.17
CA ALA A 76 -3.62 0.71 -11.06
C ALA A 76 -4.28 -0.22 -12.09
N ALA A 77 -5.42 -0.83 -11.70
CA ALA A 77 -6.16 -1.75 -12.56
C ALA A 77 -6.78 -1.03 -13.77
N SER A 78 -7.05 0.26 -13.63
CA SER A 78 -7.42 1.19 -14.70
C SER A 78 -6.88 2.57 -14.37
N GLY A 79 -6.61 3.38 -15.40
CA GLY A 79 -6.10 4.74 -15.27
C GLY A 79 -4.72 4.80 -14.61
N SER A 80 -4.48 5.85 -13.85
CA SER A 80 -3.26 6.06 -13.09
C SER A 80 -3.47 6.86 -11.81
N PHE A 81 -2.51 6.76 -10.89
CA PHE A 81 -2.41 7.59 -9.70
C PHE A 81 -0.98 7.54 -9.16
N GLU A 82 -0.67 8.41 -8.22
CA GLU A 82 0.58 8.39 -7.47
C GLU A 82 0.33 7.88 -6.05
N VAL A 83 1.35 7.27 -5.46
CA VAL A 83 1.36 6.93 -4.03
C VAL A 83 2.56 7.60 -3.40
N MET A 84 2.30 8.53 -2.49
CA MET A 84 3.31 9.09 -1.60
C MET A 84 3.45 8.17 -0.39
N VAL A 85 4.69 7.80 -0.07
CA VAL A 85 5.03 7.02 1.12
C VAL A 85 6.06 7.74 1.97
N GLU A 86 5.89 7.66 3.29
CA GLU A 86 6.73 8.34 4.29
C GLU A 86 7.07 7.39 5.42
N ASP A 87 8.33 7.43 5.89
CA ASP A 87 8.80 6.68 7.07
C ASP A 87 8.99 7.58 8.31
N GLY A 88 8.53 8.84 8.20
CA GLY A 88 8.69 9.91 9.19
C GLY A 88 9.96 10.76 9.00
N ILE A 89 10.94 10.27 8.23
CA ILE A 89 12.21 10.95 7.95
C ILE A 89 12.35 11.24 6.45
N HIS A 90 12.09 10.22 5.65
CA HIS A 90 12.15 10.26 4.20
C HIS A 90 10.76 10.16 3.61
N ARG A 91 10.63 10.74 2.41
CA ARG A 91 9.42 10.70 1.60
C ARG A 91 9.80 10.34 0.17
N LYS A 92 8.98 9.53 -0.49
CA LYS A 92 9.04 9.34 -1.94
C LYS A 92 7.65 9.19 -2.53
N THR A 93 7.53 9.53 -3.81
CA THR A 93 6.29 9.37 -4.59
C THR A 93 6.54 8.37 -5.71
N LEU A 94 5.63 7.40 -5.86
CA LEU A 94 5.68 6.37 -6.89
C LEU A 94 4.47 6.47 -7.79
N PHE A 95 4.65 6.34 -9.10
CA PHE A 95 3.58 6.42 -10.07
C PHE A 95 3.12 5.02 -10.50
N LEU A 96 1.81 4.77 -10.44
CA LEU A 96 1.18 3.53 -10.91
C LEU A 96 0.25 3.83 -12.09
N ASN A 97 0.53 3.21 -13.23
CA ASN A 97 -0.22 3.43 -14.48
C ASN A 97 -0.27 2.19 -15.38
N GLN A 98 0.11 1.02 -14.87
CA GLN A 98 0.11 -0.24 -15.61
C GLN A 98 -0.55 -1.32 -14.74
N PRO A 99 -1.52 -2.10 -15.27
CA PRO A 99 -2.29 -3.07 -14.48
C PRO A 99 -1.51 -4.34 -14.10
N PHE A 100 -0.24 -4.42 -14.50
CA PHE A 100 0.68 -5.51 -14.17
C PHE A 100 1.86 -5.04 -13.32
N MET A 101 1.87 -3.77 -12.93
CA MET A 101 2.84 -3.21 -11.98
C MET A 101 2.08 -2.87 -10.69
N GLY A 102 2.62 -3.28 -9.55
CA GLY A 102 2.01 -2.96 -8.26
C GLY A 102 3.03 -2.57 -7.21
N LEU A 103 2.61 -1.70 -6.29
CA LEU A 103 3.41 -1.20 -5.19
C LEU A 103 3.11 -2.01 -3.93
N HIS A 104 4.12 -2.67 -3.37
CA HIS A 104 4.06 -3.19 -2.01
C HIS A 104 4.38 -2.08 -1.01
N ILE A 105 3.51 -1.92 -0.02
CA ILE A 105 3.69 -1.06 1.15
C ILE A 105 3.74 -1.98 2.37
N PRO A 106 4.90 -2.13 3.03
CA PRO A 106 5.00 -2.89 4.27
C PRO A 106 4.35 -2.12 5.44
N PRO A 107 4.07 -2.79 6.57
CA PRO A 107 3.51 -2.16 7.75
C PRO A 107 4.43 -1.05 8.31
N GLY A 108 3.83 -0.08 8.97
CA GLY A 108 4.52 1.03 9.61
C GLY A 108 4.99 2.11 8.64
N ILE A 109 4.57 2.08 7.38
CA ILE A 109 4.74 3.16 6.40
C ILE A 109 3.48 4.00 6.34
N TRP A 110 3.63 5.32 6.33
CA TRP A 110 2.53 6.24 6.10
C TRP A 110 2.32 6.41 4.59
N ALA A 111 1.09 6.18 4.12
CA ALA A 111 0.77 6.20 2.70
C ALA A 111 -0.38 7.15 2.37
N ARG A 112 -0.28 7.79 1.20
CA ARG A 112 -1.32 8.64 0.61
C ARG A 112 -1.37 8.41 -0.90
N GLU A 113 -2.52 7.98 -1.39
CA GLU A 113 -2.80 7.94 -2.82
C GLU A 113 -3.24 9.32 -3.31
N GLN A 114 -2.69 9.80 -4.41
CA GLN A 114 -2.89 11.17 -4.88
C GLN A 114 -2.90 11.27 -6.40
N ASN A 115 -3.37 12.41 -6.90
CA ASN A 115 -3.35 12.74 -8.33
C ASN A 115 -4.00 11.66 -9.20
N PHE A 116 -5.17 11.16 -8.78
CA PHE A 116 -5.91 10.15 -9.56
C PHE A 116 -6.28 10.69 -10.94
N SER A 117 -6.08 9.89 -11.99
CA SER A 117 -6.62 10.16 -13.32
C SER A 117 -8.13 9.87 -13.38
N SER A 118 -8.82 10.43 -14.36
CA SER A 118 -10.23 10.11 -14.60
C SER A 118 -10.40 8.61 -14.91
N GLY A 119 -11.37 7.95 -14.26
CA GLY A 119 -11.63 6.52 -14.47
C GLY A 119 -10.61 5.57 -13.85
N SER A 120 -9.78 6.07 -12.91
CA SER A 120 -8.82 5.23 -12.19
C SER A 120 -9.52 4.20 -11.30
N ILE A 121 -8.97 2.99 -11.28
CA ILE A 121 -9.31 1.94 -10.32
C ILE A 121 -8.03 1.57 -9.57
N CYS A 122 -7.98 1.89 -8.27
CA CYS A 122 -6.92 1.43 -7.37
C CYS A 122 -7.36 0.11 -6.74
N LEU A 123 -6.82 -1.00 -7.21
CA LEU A 123 -7.01 -2.33 -6.63
C LEU A 123 -6.02 -2.51 -5.48
N VAL A 124 -6.49 -2.96 -4.33
CA VAL A 124 -5.69 -3.17 -3.14
C VAL A 124 -5.84 -4.60 -2.66
N LEU A 125 -4.71 -5.31 -2.55
CA LEU A 125 -4.59 -6.63 -1.95
C LEU A 125 -3.94 -6.48 -0.57
N THR A 126 -4.52 -7.10 0.46
CA THR A 126 -4.00 -6.96 1.82
C THR A 126 -3.75 -8.28 2.50
N SER A 127 -2.69 -8.32 3.31
CA SER A 127 -2.32 -9.47 4.15
C SER A 127 -3.29 -9.78 5.27
N HIS A 128 -4.11 -8.80 5.68
CA HIS A 128 -5.05 -8.93 6.79
C HIS A 128 -6.49 -8.62 6.35
N SER A 129 -7.44 -9.22 7.05
CA SER A 129 -8.84 -8.78 7.07
C SER A 129 -8.96 -7.33 7.57
N TYR A 130 -10.12 -6.71 7.41
CA TYR A 130 -10.32 -5.35 7.93
C TYR A 130 -10.31 -5.34 9.46
N ASP A 131 -9.48 -4.48 10.04
CA ASP A 131 -9.43 -4.18 11.46
C ASP A 131 -9.17 -2.68 11.63
N GLU A 132 -10.09 -1.95 12.26
CA GLU A 132 -9.94 -0.51 12.49
C GLU A 132 -8.80 -0.21 13.47
N SER A 133 -8.49 -1.12 14.39
CA SER A 133 -7.44 -0.92 15.39
C SER A 133 -6.02 -0.96 14.81
N ASP A 134 -5.88 -1.48 13.58
CA ASP A 134 -4.63 -1.52 12.83
C ASP A 134 -4.30 -0.17 12.16
N TYR A 135 -5.24 0.77 12.12
CA TYR A 135 -5.05 2.08 11.47
C TYR A 135 -4.44 3.12 12.41
N ILE A 136 -3.41 3.81 11.94
CA ILE A 136 -2.91 5.08 12.49
C ILE A 136 -3.34 6.19 11.54
N ARG A 137 -4.30 7.03 11.97
CA ARG A 137 -4.95 8.05 11.13
C ARG A 137 -4.45 9.48 11.34
N SER A 138 -3.73 9.73 12.42
CA SER A 138 -3.10 11.01 12.71
C SER A 138 -1.60 10.93 12.41
N TYR A 139 -1.06 11.96 11.78
CA TYR A 139 0.38 12.00 11.50
C TYR A 139 1.20 12.16 12.78
N ASP A 140 0.71 12.88 13.78
CA ASP A 140 1.39 13.02 15.07
C ASP A 140 1.48 11.66 15.80
N ASP A 141 0.39 10.89 15.79
CA ASP A 141 0.40 9.53 16.38
C ASP A 141 1.28 8.58 15.58
N TYR A 142 1.41 8.82 14.27
CA TYR A 142 2.37 8.10 13.44
C TYR A 142 3.82 8.43 13.83
N LEU A 143 4.18 9.70 14.04
CA LEU A 143 5.53 10.07 14.49
C LEU A 143 5.87 9.46 15.86
N LYS A 144 4.90 9.43 16.80
CA LYS A 144 5.04 8.72 18.08
C LYS A 144 5.26 7.22 17.89
N PHE A 145 4.48 6.58 17.02
CA PHE A 145 4.63 5.17 16.67
C PHE A 145 6.02 4.87 16.10
N ARG A 146 6.56 5.80 15.28
CA ARG A 146 7.92 5.71 14.71
C ARG A 146 9.02 6.05 15.71
N GLY A 147 8.69 6.58 16.89
CA GLY A 147 9.66 7.04 17.90
C GLY A 147 10.45 8.29 17.49
N LEU A 148 9.80 9.19 16.74
CA LEU A 148 10.39 10.43 16.19
C LEU A 148 9.89 11.71 16.88
N GLU A 149 9.12 11.56 17.96
CA GLU A 149 8.69 12.62 18.88
C GLU A 149 9.44 12.54 20.23
#